data_AF-A0A9X4C0F4-F1
#
_entry.id   AF-A0A9X4C0F4-F1
#
_cell.length_a   1.000
_cell.length_b   1.000
_cell.length_c   1.000
_cell.angle_alpha   90.00
_cell.angle_beta   90.00
_cell.angle_gamma   90.00
#
_symmetry.space_group_name_H-M   'P 1'
#
loop_
_entity.id
_entity.type
_entity.pdbx_description
1 polymer ?
#
loop_
_entity_poly.entity_id
_entity_poly.type
_entity_poly.pdbx_seq_one_letter_code
_entity_poly.pdbx_strand_id
1 'polypeptide(L)'
;MSSNSIKARMISSDEGHHVLHPTGARMNIKVFATETGGVYSLMETVLPPGGEVPRHIHEGEDENNYILEGQLTMQIGEVFHLAGQGSYVVAPRGVQQYFKNDGDSDCRFLTTFTPGGAEGFFREADELIRRLAPERPTPEELLQLQQRYGLSYL
;
A
#
# COMPACT_ATOMS: atom_id res chain seq x y z
N MET A 1 -1.82 -15.18 -27.23
CA MET A 1 -1.28 -14.13 -26.34
C MET A 1 -2.03 -12.85 -26.65
N SER A 2 -3.07 -12.51 -25.89
CA SER A 2 -3.74 -11.22 -26.09
C SER A 2 -2.80 -10.14 -25.56
N SER A 3 -2.31 -9.32 -26.47
CA SER A 3 -1.66 -8.05 -26.17
C SER A 3 -2.64 -7.20 -25.35
N ASN A 4 -2.52 -7.23 -24.02
CA ASN A 4 -3.05 -6.17 -23.18
C ASN A 4 -2.11 -4.98 -23.36
N SER A 5 -2.24 -4.29 -24.50
CA SER A 5 -1.59 -3.00 -24.69
C SER A 5 -2.11 -2.06 -23.62
N ILE A 6 -1.23 -1.46 -22.82
CA ILE A 6 -1.58 -0.37 -21.91
C ILE A 6 -2.30 0.70 -22.75
N LYS A 7 -3.59 0.89 -22.53
CA LYS A 7 -4.32 1.97 -23.19
C LYS A 7 -3.93 3.26 -22.49
N ALA A 8 -3.50 4.26 -23.26
CA ALA A 8 -3.31 5.60 -22.73
C ALA A 8 -4.63 6.07 -22.09
N ARG A 9 -4.58 6.38 -20.80
CA ARG A 9 -5.73 6.87 -20.03
C ARG A 9 -5.28 7.84 -18.95
N MET A 10 -6.18 8.75 -18.60
CA MET A 10 -6.10 9.56 -17.39
C MET A 10 -6.86 8.81 -16.30
N ILE A 11 -6.33 8.80 -15.07
CA ILE A 11 -7.05 8.30 -13.89
C ILE A 11 -7.37 9.52 -13.03
N SER A 12 -8.65 9.81 -12.85
CA SER A 12 -9.08 10.97 -12.07
C SER A 12 -8.81 10.77 -10.56
N SER A 13 -8.91 11.83 -9.76
CA SER A 13 -8.62 11.78 -8.32
C SER A 13 -9.50 10.78 -7.56
N ASP A 14 -10.76 10.63 -7.95
CA ASP A 14 -11.76 9.73 -7.38
C ASP A 14 -11.81 8.35 -8.07
N GLU A 15 -11.28 8.25 -9.29
CA GLU A 15 -11.18 7.01 -10.03
C GLU A 15 -10.16 6.05 -9.41
N GLY A 16 -10.43 4.76 -9.49
CA GLY A 16 -9.62 3.67 -8.98
C GLY A 16 -10.42 2.68 -8.15
N HIS A 17 -9.74 1.75 -7.48
CA HIS A 17 -10.35 0.77 -6.61
C HIS A 17 -10.13 1.15 -5.14
N HIS A 18 -11.21 1.54 -4.47
CA HIS A 18 -11.19 2.01 -3.08
C HIS A 18 -11.15 0.84 -2.11
N VAL A 19 -10.18 0.88 -1.20
CA VAL A 19 -9.95 -0.10 -0.14
C VAL A 19 -10.02 0.63 1.20
N LEU A 20 -10.79 0.08 2.13
CA LEU A 20 -10.84 0.57 3.52
C LEU A 20 -9.97 -0.33 4.39
N HIS A 21 -8.85 0.20 4.86
CA HIS A 21 -7.96 -0.55 5.73
C HIS A 21 -8.45 -0.52 7.19
N PRO A 22 -8.30 -1.60 7.98
CA PRO A 22 -8.70 -1.63 9.39
C PRO A 22 -8.08 -0.55 10.28
N THR A 23 -6.94 0.02 9.89
CA THR A 23 -6.28 1.12 10.61
C THR A 23 -6.96 2.48 10.38
N GLY A 24 -8.02 2.54 9.57
CA GLY A 24 -8.67 3.78 9.15
C GLY A 24 -8.00 4.44 7.94
N ALA A 25 -6.90 3.87 7.44
CA ALA A 25 -6.29 4.31 6.19
C ALA A 25 -7.25 4.09 5.02
N ARG A 26 -7.36 5.10 4.16
CA ARG A 26 -8.18 5.05 2.94
C ARG A 26 -7.23 4.90 1.77
N MET A 27 -7.31 3.76 1.11
CA MET A 27 -6.42 3.42 0.00
C MET A 27 -7.23 3.45 -1.30
N ASN A 28 -6.60 3.89 -2.37
CA ASN A 28 -7.18 3.88 -3.70
C ASN A 28 -6.15 3.32 -4.69
N ILE A 29 -6.38 2.09 -5.15
CA ILE A 29 -5.52 1.46 -6.15
C ILE A 29 -5.81 2.13 -7.50
N LYS A 30 -4.83 2.86 -8.02
CA LYS A 30 -4.92 3.61 -9.27
C LYS A 30 -4.59 2.72 -10.47
N VAL A 31 -3.56 1.89 -10.34
CA VAL A 31 -3.07 0.99 -11.40
C VAL A 31 -2.79 -0.37 -10.80
N PHE A 32 -3.45 -1.40 -11.33
CA PHE A 32 -3.15 -2.80 -10.98
C PHE A 32 -1.99 -3.34 -11.82
N ALA A 33 -1.25 -4.30 -11.25
CA ALA A 33 -0.17 -4.99 -11.95
C ALA A 33 -0.65 -5.71 -13.22
N THR A 34 -1.91 -6.16 -13.26
CA THR A 34 -2.54 -6.78 -14.44
C THR A 34 -2.66 -5.82 -15.63
N GLU A 35 -2.64 -4.52 -15.38
CA GLU A 35 -2.71 -3.47 -16.40
C GLU A 35 -1.33 -3.12 -16.97
N THR A 36 -0.25 -3.39 -16.24
CA THR A 36 1.11 -3.02 -16.62
C THR A 36 1.95 -4.22 -17.04
N GLY A 37 1.33 -5.40 -17.19
CA GLY A 37 2.06 -6.66 -17.41
C GLY A 37 2.98 -7.05 -16.26
N GLY A 38 2.64 -6.65 -15.03
CA GLY A 38 3.42 -6.94 -13.81
C GLY A 38 4.54 -5.95 -13.51
N VAL A 39 4.83 -4.99 -14.40
CA VAL A 39 5.96 -4.07 -14.22
C VAL A 39 5.86 -3.21 -12.95
N TYR A 40 4.67 -2.68 -12.63
CA TYR A 40 4.44 -1.93 -11.41
C TYR A 40 2.97 -1.94 -11.01
N SER A 41 2.67 -1.55 -9.79
CA SER A 41 1.33 -1.09 -9.41
C SER A 41 1.44 0.23 -8.66
N LEU A 42 0.34 0.98 -8.61
CA LEU A 42 0.29 2.31 -8.01
C LEU A 42 -0.97 2.45 -7.16
N MET A 43 -0.81 2.92 -5.93
CA MET A 43 -1.93 3.27 -5.06
C MET A 43 -1.71 4.63 -4.39
N GLU A 44 -2.80 5.33 -4.13
CA GLU A 44 -2.84 6.52 -3.29
C GLU A 44 -3.35 6.12 -1.90
N THR A 45 -2.67 6.56 -0.85
CA THR A 45 -3.07 6.31 0.54
C THR A 45 -3.27 7.63 1.27
N VAL A 46 -4.40 7.72 1.99
CA VAL A 46 -4.63 8.74 3.01
C VAL A 46 -4.59 8.09 4.38
N LEU A 47 -3.57 8.43 5.16
CA LEU A 47 -3.36 7.95 6.52
C LEU A 47 -3.78 9.03 7.52
N PRO A 48 -4.81 8.78 8.36
CA PRO A 48 -5.30 9.79 9.30
C PRO A 48 -4.28 10.10 10.41
N PRO A 49 -4.46 11.19 11.18
CA PRO A 49 -3.65 11.50 12.35
C PRO A 49 -3.53 10.31 13.30
N GLY A 50 -2.30 10.00 13.72
CA GLY A 50 -2.00 8.86 14.58
C GLY A 50 -2.08 7.49 13.90
N GLY A 51 -2.53 7.41 12.65
CA GLY A 51 -2.57 6.19 11.85
C GLY A 51 -1.17 5.63 11.62
N GLU A 52 -1.10 4.30 11.52
CA GLU A 52 0.14 3.59 11.27
C GLU A 52 -0.02 2.48 10.23
N VAL A 53 1.09 2.20 9.55
CA VAL A 53 1.30 0.95 8.84
C VAL A 53 2.28 0.13 9.69
N PRO A 54 1.83 -0.97 10.32
CA PRO A 54 2.66 -1.76 11.22
C PRO A 54 3.95 -2.22 10.57
N ARG A 55 4.92 -2.66 11.39
CA ARG A 55 6.19 -3.18 10.87
C ARG A 55 5.93 -4.31 9.88
N HIS A 56 6.51 -4.21 8.70
CA HIS A 56 6.32 -5.20 7.66
C HIS A 56 7.50 -5.31 6.70
N ILE A 57 7.52 -6.39 5.94
CA ILE A 57 8.51 -6.70 4.90
C ILE A 57 7.78 -7.14 3.65
N HIS A 58 8.14 -6.56 2.50
CA HIS A 58 7.81 -7.09 1.18
C HIS A 58 8.96 -7.96 0.69
N GLU A 59 8.72 -9.23 0.38
CA GLU A 59 9.73 -10.13 -0.17
C GLU A 59 9.91 -9.94 -1.69
N GLY A 60 8.81 -9.59 -2.38
CA GLY A 60 8.74 -9.55 -3.84
C GLY A 60 9.00 -8.17 -4.44
N GLU A 61 8.55 -7.10 -3.78
CA GLU A 61 8.44 -5.76 -4.35
C GLU A 61 9.26 -4.72 -3.59
N ASP A 62 9.88 -3.80 -4.33
CA ASP A 62 10.33 -2.54 -3.73
C ASP A 62 9.11 -1.64 -3.56
N GLU A 63 8.99 -0.99 -2.40
CA GLU A 63 7.93 -0.05 -2.09
C GLU A 63 8.49 1.38 -2.09
N ASN A 64 7.96 2.23 -2.98
CA ASN A 64 8.43 3.62 -3.08
C ASN A 64 7.29 4.59 -2.82
N ASN A 65 7.53 5.57 -1.95
CA ASN A 65 6.52 6.48 -1.45
C ASN A 65 6.84 7.93 -1.83
N TYR A 66 5.90 8.61 -2.50
CA TYR A 66 5.96 10.05 -2.80
C TYR A 66 4.92 10.80 -1.97
N ILE A 67 5.34 11.72 -1.11
CA ILE A 67 4.43 12.43 -0.21
C ILE A 67 3.76 13.58 -0.96
N LEU A 68 2.44 13.51 -1.08
CA LEU A 68 1.61 14.53 -1.73
C LEU A 68 1.23 15.66 -0.77
N GLU A 69 0.95 15.31 0.49
CA GLU A 69 0.42 16.23 1.50
C GLU A 69 0.73 15.70 2.92
N GLY A 70 0.91 16.62 3.87
CA GLY A 70 1.26 16.29 5.25
C GLY A 70 2.71 15.80 5.40
N GLN A 71 2.95 15.05 6.48
CA GLN A 71 4.25 14.47 6.81
C GLN A 71 4.09 13.03 7.30
N LEU A 72 5.02 12.16 6.93
CA LEU A 72 5.04 10.75 7.30
C LEU A 72 6.38 10.41 7.95
N THR A 73 6.34 9.87 9.16
CA THR A 73 7.51 9.23 9.77
C THR A 73 7.64 7.84 9.18
N MET A 74 8.77 7.56 8.55
CA MET A 74 9.06 6.28 7.91
C MET A 74 10.34 5.71 8.49
N GLN A 75 10.28 4.49 9.04
CA GLN A 75 11.47 3.73 9.37
C GLN A 75 11.74 2.74 8.26
N ILE A 76 12.90 2.82 7.61
CA ILE A 76 13.37 1.87 6.59
C ILE A 76 14.65 1.21 7.11
N GLY A 77 14.57 -0.08 7.44
CA GLY A 77 15.59 -0.78 8.20
C GLY A 77 15.81 -0.13 9.58
N GLU A 78 17.02 0.36 9.82
CA GLU A 78 17.38 1.05 11.08
C GLU A 78 17.23 2.58 11.00
N VAL A 79 16.94 3.13 9.81
CA VAL A 79 16.95 4.57 9.57
C VAL A 79 15.53 5.13 9.65
N PHE A 80 15.36 6.22 10.41
CA PHE A 80 14.14 6.99 10.45
C PHE A 80 14.22 8.21 9.54
N HIS A 81 13.17 8.44 8.78
CA HIS A 81 12.95 9.58 7.92
C HIS A 81 11.67 10.30 8.34
N LEU A 82 11.71 11.63 8.44
CA LEU A 82 10.51 12.45 8.46
C LEU A 82 10.30 13.01 7.05
N ALA A 83 9.39 12.39 6.30
CA ALA A 83 9.12 12.71 4.91
C ALA A 83 7.94 13.68 4.80
N GLY A 84 8.21 14.94 4.47
CA GLY A 84 7.17 15.93 4.16
C GLY A 84 6.79 15.96 2.69
N GLN A 85 5.80 16.77 2.33
CA GLN A 85 5.37 17.00 0.94
C GLN A 85 6.55 17.17 -0.03
N GLY A 86 6.50 16.46 -1.16
CA GLY A 86 7.52 16.46 -2.19
C GLY A 86 8.70 15.50 -1.94
N SER A 87 8.76 14.87 -0.76
CA SER A 87 9.76 13.84 -0.47
C SER A 87 9.45 12.55 -1.22
N TYR A 88 10.51 11.84 -1.61
CA TYR A 88 10.44 10.49 -2.16
C TYR A 88 11.28 9.56 -1.29
N VAL A 89 10.68 8.47 -0.82
CA VAL A 89 11.33 7.48 0.04
C VAL A 89 11.33 6.13 -0.68
N VAL A 90 12.51 5.52 -0.73
CA VAL A 90 12.74 4.20 -1.34
C VAL A 90 12.85 3.17 -0.23
N ALA A 91 11.98 2.17 -0.26
CA ALA A 91 12.06 1.01 0.61
C ALA A 91 12.32 -0.25 -0.24
N PRO A 92 13.56 -0.73 -0.30
CA PRO A 92 13.88 -1.94 -1.06
C PRO A 92 13.18 -3.17 -0.48
N ARG A 93 12.84 -4.13 -1.36
CA ARG A 93 12.35 -5.44 -0.94
C ARG A 93 13.29 -6.11 0.05
N GLY A 94 12.75 -6.89 0.97
CA GLY A 94 13.47 -7.57 2.03
C GLY A 94 13.92 -6.67 3.18
N VAL A 95 13.70 -5.34 3.08
CA VAL A 95 13.98 -4.40 4.17
C VAL A 95 12.72 -4.18 4.98
N GLN A 96 12.83 -4.35 6.30
CA GLN A 96 11.74 -4.02 7.23
C GLN A 96 11.41 -2.54 7.15
N GLN A 97 10.12 -2.24 7.11
CA GLN A 97 9.63 -0.87 7.11
C GLN A 97 8.45 -0.66 8.06
N TYR A 98 8.27 0.59 8.49
CA TYR A 98 7.18 1.03 9.37
C TYR A 98 6.82 2.48 9.06
N PHE A 99 5.53 2.80 8.96
CA PHE A 99 5.08 4.17 8.71
C PHE A 99 4.14 4.65 9.81
N LYS A 100 4.23 5.94 10.13
CA LYS A 100 3.37 6.60 11.09
C LYS A 100 3.07 8.03 10.66
N ASN A 101 1.80 8.41 10.69
CA ASN A 101 1.42 9.81 10.62
C ASN A 101 1.43 10.40 12.05
N ASP A 102 2.54 11.06 12.41
CA ASP A 102 2.70 11.76 13.69
C ASP A 102 2.08 13.18 13.70
N GLY A 103 1.48 13.60 12.58
CA GLY A 103 0.85 14.90 12.43
C GLY A 103 -0.58 14.97 13.02
N ASP A 104 -1.14 16.18 13.00
CA ASP A 104 -2.50 16.50 13.41
C ASP A 104 -3.51 16.57 12.24
N SER A 105 -3.02 16.39 11.01
CA SER A 105 -3.82 16.31 9.78
C SER A 105 -3.59 14.99 9.04
N ASP A 106 -4.47 14.69 8.07
CA ASP A 106 -4.26 13.56 7.16
C ASP A 106 -2.91 13.70 6.43
N CYS A 107 -2.20 12.58 6.27
CA CYS A 107 -1.04 12.47 5.40
C CYS A 107 -1.44 11.69 4.14
N ARG A 108 -1.10 12.23 2.97
CA ARG A 108 -1.46 11.64 1.68
C ARG A 108 -0.21 11.38 0.85
N PHE A 109 -0.10 10.17 0.32
CA PHE A 109 1.07 9.75 -0.43
C PHE A 109 0.72 8.74 -1.52
N LEU A 110 1.56 8.70 -2.56
CA LEU A 110 1.52 7.67 -3.60
C LEU A 110 2.53 6.60 -3.28
N THR A 111 2.12 5.34 -3.40
CA THR A 111 2.97 4.17 -3.25
C THR A 111 3.05 3.44 -4.58
N THR A 112 4.27 3.25 -5.07
CA THR A 112 4.57 2.43 -6.25
C THR A 112 5.27 1.15 -5.83
N PHE A 113 4.70 0.00 -6.19
CA PHE A 113 5.34 -1.30 -6.00
C PHE A 113 6.01 -1.75 -7.29
N THR A 114 7.26 -2.22 -7.20
CA THR A 114 8.02 -2.73 -8.36
C THR A 114 8.72 -4.07 -8.04
N PRO A 115 8.43 -5.18 -8.75
CA PRO A 115 7.28 -5.36 -9.65
C PRO A 115 5.93 -5.10 -8.95
N GLY A 116 4.85 -4.99 -9.71
CA GLY A 116 3.50 -4.90 -9.13
C GLY A 116 3.04 -6.24 -8.56
N GLY A 117 2.01 -6.23 -7.70
CA GLY A 117 1.41 -7.44 -7.12
C GLY A 117 0.89 -7.23 -5.71
N ALA A 118 1.61 -6.44 -4.90
CA ALA A 118 1.27 -6.17 -3.50
C ALA A 118 -0.12 -5.50 -3.33
N GLU A 119 -0.62 -4.76 -4.33
CA GLU A 119 -1.96 -4.17 -4.30
C GLU A 119 -3.07 -5.22 -4.18
N GLY A 120 -2.80 -6.44 -4.63
CA GLY A 120 -3.73 -7.57 -4.53
C GLY A 120 -4.00 -7.97 -3.07
N PHE A 121 -3.00 -7.86 -2.18
CA PHE A 121 -3.18 -8.11 -0.76
C PHE A 121 -4.25 -7.20 -0.17
N PHE A 122 -4.13 -5.89 -0.40
CA PHE A 122 -5.05 -4.90 0.16
C PHE A 122 -6.48 -5.08 -0.34
N ARG A 123 -6.63 -5.36 -1.65
CA ARG A 123 -7.93 -5.69 -2.26
C ARG A 123 -8.56 -6.93 -1.62
N GLU A 124 -7.82 -8.04 -1.58
CA GLU A 124 -8.36 -9.31 -1.07
C GLU A 124 -8.59 -9.29 0.44
N ALA A 125 -7.81 -8.50 1.19
CA ALA A 125 -8.03 -8.27 2.61
C ALA A 125 -9.36 -7.54 2.85
N ASP A 126 -9.66 -6.47 2.11
CA ASP A 126 -10.95 -5.77 2.21
C ASP A 126 -12.13 -6.66 1.81
N GLU A 127 -12.01 -7.42 0.72
CA GLU A 127 -13.03 -8.41 0.33
C GLU A 127 -13.27 -9.46 1.41
N LEU A 128 -12.20 -9.99 2.02
CA LEU A 128 -12.28 -10.97 3.09
C LEU A 128 -12.97 -10.40 4.33
N ILE A 129 -12.59 -9.19 4.76
CA ILE A 129 -13.18 -8.50 5.91
C ILE A 129 -14.67 -8.24 5.67
N ARG A 130 -15.05 -7.73 4.50
CA ARG A 130 -16.46 -7.48 4.17
C ARG A 130 -17.29 -8.75 4.16
N ARG A 131 -16.73 -9.83 3.63
CA ARG A 131 -17.41 -11.13 3.55
C ARG A 131 -17.67 -11.75 4.92
N LEU A 132 -16.77 -11.53 5.89
CA LEU A 132 -16.87 -12.10 7.23
C LEU A 132 -17.59 -11.20 8.23
N ALA A 133 -17.99 -9.98 7.87
CA ALA A 133 -18.64 -9.08 8.80
C ALA A 133 -19.97 -9.66 9.36
N PRO A 134 -20.27 -9.50 10.67
CA PRO A 134 -19.56 -8.67 11.65
C PRO A 134 -18.34 -9.32 12.30
N GLU A 135 -18.08 -10.60 12.04
CA GLU A 135 -16.86 -11.27 12.48
C GLU A 135 -15.62 -10.70 11.77
N ARG A 136 -14.44 -11.09 12.27
CA ARG A 136 -13.14 -10.68 11.70
C ARG A 136 -12.40 -11.91 11.16
N PRO A 137 -11.55 -11.74 10.14
CA PRO A 137 -10.66 -12.80 9.71
C PRO A 137 -9.84 -13.34 10.88
N THR A 138 -9.66 -14.64 10.91
CA THR A 138 -8.75 -15.29 11.87
C THR A 138 -7.30 -14.92 11.57
N PRO A 139 -6.39 -15.00 12.56
CA PRO A 139 -4.96 -14.82 12.31
C PRO A 139 -4.40 -15.76 11.23
N GLU A 140 -4.93 -16.99 11.13
CA GLU A 140 -4.52 -17.95 10.12
C GLU A 140 -4.91 -17.51 8.70
N GLU A 141 -6.14 -17.03 8.51
CA GLU A 141 -6.59 -16.52 7.20
C GLU A 141 -5.77 -15.30 6.75
N LEU A 142 -5.45 -14.39 7.69
CA LEU A 142 -4.59 -13.24 7.39
C LEU A 142 -3.15 -13.65 7.09
N LEU A 143 -2.63 -14.68 7.77
CA LEU A 143 -1.29 -15.20 7.51
C LEU A 143 -1.21 -15.88 6.14
N GLN A 144 -2.21 -16.68 5.77
CA GLN A 144 -2.28 -17.29 4.45
C GLN A 144 -2.37 -16.24 3.33
N LEU A 145 -3.10 -15.14 3.58
CA LEU A 145 -3.19 -14.03 2.64
C LEU A 145 -1.84 -13.29 2.52
N GLN A 146 -1.19 -12.99 3.64
CA GLN A 146 0.17 -12.45 3.69
C GLN A 146 1.18 -13.28 2.87
N GLN A 147 1.22 -14.59 3.11
CA GLN A 147 2.11 -15.53 2.41
C GLN A 147 1.87 -15.56 0.89
N ARG A 148 0.62 -15.45 0.44
CA ARG A 148 0.27 -15.43 -0.98
C ARG A 148 0.92 -14.25 -1.72
N TYR A 149 1.11 -13.14 -1.02
CA TYR A 149 1.62 -11.89 -1.58
C TYR A 149 3.06 -11.57 -1.17
N GLY A 150 3.76 -12.50 -0.49
CA GLY A 150 5.12 -12.25 -0.02
C GLY A 150 5.21 -11.05 0.93
N LEU A 151 4.14 -10.79 1.70
CA LEU A 151 4.06 -9.71 2.68
C LEU A 151 4.09 -10.33 4.08
N SER A 152 4.95 -9.83 4.95
CA SER A 152 5.02 -10.26 6.35
C SER A 152 4.85 -9.05 7.27
N TYR A 153 3.80 -9.03 8.08
CA TYR A 153 3.68 -8.12 9.23
C TYR A 153 4.40 -8.73 10.44
N LEU A 154 5.06 -7.87 11.24
CA LEU A 154 5.91 -8.23 12.38
C LEU A 154 5.31 -7.84 13.73
#